data_AF-A0A178AJG7-F1
#
_entry.id   AF-A0A178AJG7-F1
#
_cell.length_a   1.000
_cell.length_b   1.000
_cell.length_c   1.000
_cell.angle_alpha   90.00
_cell.angle_beta   90.00
_cell.angle_gamma   90.00
#
_symmetry.space_group_name_H-M   'P 1'
#
loop_
_entity.id
_entity.type
_entity.pdbx_description
1 polymer ?
#
loop_
_entity_poly.entity_id
_entity_poly.type
_entity_poly.pdbx_seq_one_letter_code
_entity_poly.pdbx_strand_id
1 'polypeptide(L)'
;MPAARSMLAATQDCNASVFSTFKKHNEAQRTDTKTTALTVIRSAYPDYHVTEVDEFKISLREFAAADQASLVLDTEDEIFYATREWHAVGEGIEKDMNPGDLKDEFRFARFQYIWSDKEYMVYYFTWQNVFEAPTQMFYILYPRASTTITSSGHCPETDALILAAGKWTSQLHDEIFVFDDGDWVKSKDLYKAVASSSWNDVILSPETKKSLIEDVHGFFDNQALYAQFSVPWKRGIILHGVPGNGKTVSIKALMSSLYERSDHSIPSLYVKSFETNCNTEQYAIRAIFQRARSMAPCLLIFEDLDSLVHDDIRSYFLNEVDGLESNDGILMIGSTNHLDKLDPAIAKRPSRFDRKYHFKIPGPEERKGYAEYWRAKLVKNEVVDFPDEVVGLVAELTEGFSFAYMKELFVMSLLCLVRGWTPEEDGEKESDAEENKDADENEDDKEKKDEEEDPEKCSCKPRCGTCDKLLPTADGEAEKKANEEKESDKEVKENKLVLKQVEVPEHLKGNLLLRVIQHQIRVLHAEMDNSTDEGKGDEEEGSKRRRRGRGRRY
;
A
#
# COMPACT_ATOMS: atom_id res chain seq x y z
N MET A 1 -39.33 -18.92 23.18
CA MET A 1 -38.03 -19.49 23.59
C MET A 1 -37.92 -19.59 25.12
N PRO A 2 -38.40 -20.66 25.76
CA PRO A 2 -38.11 -20.93 27.18
C PRO A 2 -37.23 -22.18 27.41
N ALA A 3 -37.14 -23.11 26.46
CA ALA A 3 -36.35 -24.34 26.59
C ALA A 3 -34.83 -24.09 26.51
N ALA A 4 -34.42 -23.10 25.72
CA ALA A 4 -33.02 -22.76 25.43
C ALA A 4 -32.20 -22.33 26.67
N ARG A 5 -32.80 -21.65 27.66
CA ARG A 5 -32.07 -21.30 28.89
C ARG A 5 -31.86 -22.47 29.85
N SER A 6 -32.55 -23.59 29.65
CA SER A 6 -32.50 -24.72 30.58
C SER A 6 -31.16 -25.47 30.53
N MET A 7 -30.49 -25.57 29.37
CA MET A 7 -29.23 -26.31 29.26
C MET A 7 -28.06 -25.57 29.94
N LEU A 8 -27.93 -24.27 29.69
CA LEU A 8 -26.89 -23.44 30.33
C LEU A 8 -27.10 -23.37 31.85
N ALA A 9 -28.34 -23.12 32.28
CA ALA A 9 -28.69 -23.07 33.70
C ALA A 9 -28.43 -24.41 34.42
N ALA A 10 -28.72 -25.54 33.77
CA ALA A 10 -28.49 -26.87 34.36
C ALA A 10 -26.99 -27.23 34.48
N THR A 11 -26.10 -26.45 33.88
CA THR A 11 -24.65 -26.75 33.83
C THR A 11 -23.78 -25.62 34.41
N GLN A 12 -24.35 -24.75 35.25
CA GLN A 12 -23.59 -23.64 35.83
C GLN A 12 -22.45 -24.08 36.74
N ASP A 13 -22.64 -25.14 37.54
CA ASP A 13 -21.57 -25.69 38.38
C ASP A 13 -20.37 -26.18 37.54
N CYS A 14 -20.65 -26.79 36.38
CA CYS A 14 -19.63 -27.17 35.41
C CYS A 14 -18.90 -25.95 34.87
N ASN A 15 -19.62 -24.88 34.52
CA ASN A 15 -19.04 -23.63 34.02
C ASN A 15 -18.12 -22.96 35.05
N ALA A 16 -18.56 -22.86 36.30
CA ALA A 16 -17.76 -22.32 37.39
C ALA A 16 -16.47 -23.13 37.62
N SER A 17 -16.54 -24.46 37.49
CA SER A 17 -15.37 -25.33 37.59
C SER A 17 -14.37 -25.11 36.45
N VAL A 18 -14.85 -25.01 35.21
CA VAL A 18 -14.01 -24.72 34.04
C VAL A 18 -13.34 -23.35 34.17
N PHE A 19 -14.11 -22.32 34.52
CA PHE A 19 -13.62 -20.95 34.66
C PHE A 19 -12.56 -20.81 35.74
N SER A 20 -12.82 -21.34 36.95
CA SER A 20 -11.87 -21.28 38.06
C SER A 20 -10.56 -21.98 37.76
N THR A 21 -10.60 -23.11 37.05
CA THR A 21 -9.41 -23.84 36.64
C THR A 21 -8.63 -23.09 35.56
N PHE A 22 -9.32 -22.52 34.56
CA PHE A 22 -8.68 -21.72 33.53
C PHE A 22 -8.02 -20.46 34.11
N LYS A 23 -8.69 -19.78 35.04
CA LYS A 23 -8.12 -18.65 35.77
C LYS A 23 -6.83 -19.03 36.48
N LYS A 24 -6.85 -20.10 37.28
CA LYS A 24 -5.66 -20.60 37.98
C LYS A 24 -4.52 -20.99 37.03
N HIS A 25 -4.83 -21.56 35.87
CA HIS A 25 -3.84 -21.90 34.84
C HIS A 25 -3.12 -20.66 34.30
N ASN A 26 -3.83 -19.55 34.14
CA ASN A 26 -3.24 -18.29 33.66
C ASN A 26 -2.47 -17.51 34.75
N GLU A 27 -2.65 -17.85 36.02
CA GLU A 27 -1.92 -17.25 37.15
C GLU A 27 -0.55 -17.93 37.41
N ALA A 28 -0.28 -19.08 36.77
CA ALA A 28 0.92 -19.89 36.96
C ALA A 28 1.77 -20.00 35.68
N GLN A 29 2.92 -20.68 35.79
CA GLN A 29 3.73 -21.00 34.62
C GLN A 29 2.96 -21.98 33.71
N ARG A 30 2.61 -21.52 32.50
CA ARG A 30 1.84 -22.30 31.52
C ARG A 30 2.76 -23.30 30.79
N THR A 31 2.37 -24.57 30.79
CA THR A 31 3.09 -25.64 30.06
C THR A 31 2.38 -26.02 28.76
N ASP A 32 1.06 -26.26 28.82
CA ASP A 32 0.22 -26.53 27.65
C ASP A 32 -1.23 -26.09 27.92
N THR A 33 -1.59 -24.90 27.46
CA THR A 33 -2.92 -24.33 27.64
C THR A 33 -3.98 -25.09 26.84
N LYS A 34 -3.64 -25.58 25.65
CA LYS A 34 -4.59 -26.24 24.75
C LYS A 34 -5.06 -27.58 25.32
N THR A 35 -4.12 -28.41 25.76
CA THR A 35 -4.42 -29.70 26.41
C THR A 35 -5.15 -29.50 27.74
N THR A 36 -4.77 -28.47 28.51
CA THR A 36 -5.42 -28.17 29.79
C THR A 36 -6.88 -27.78 29.59
N ALA A 37 -7.17 -26.82 28.70
CA ALA A 37 -8.53 -26.39 28.40
C ALA A 37 -9.41 -27.56 27.94
N LEU A 38 -8.92 -28.38 27.00
CA LEU A 38 -9.64 -29.56 26.52
C LEU A 38 -9.95 -30.57 27.63
N THR A 39 -8.97 -30.85 28.50
CA THR A 39 -9.11 -31.81 29.60
C THR A 39 -10.10 -31.32 30.65
N VAL A 40 -10.05 -30.03 30.99
CA VAL A 40 -10.93 -29.41 31.97
C VAL A 40 -12.38 -29.45 31.49
N ILE A 41 -12.64 -29.09 30.23
CA ILE A 41 -13.99 -29.13 29.65
C ILE A 41 -14.50 -30.58 29.59
N ARG A 42 -13.69 -31.53 29.11
CA ARG A 42 -14.11 -32.96 29.05
C ARG A 42 -14.40 -33.55 30.43
N SER A 43 -13.67 -33.13 31.45
CA SER A 43 -13.88 -33.60 32.82
C SER A 43 -15.14 -33.02 33.44
N ALA A 44 -15.45 -31.75 33.14
CA ALA A 44 -16.65 -31.08 33.61
C ALA A 44 -17.93 -31.55 32.88
N TYR A 45 -17.80 -32.01 31.63
CA TYR A 45 -18.91 -32.41 30.76
C TYR A 45 -18.73 -33.84 30.19
N PRO A 46 -18.80 -34.90 31.03
CA PRO A 46 -18.57 -36.27 30.58
C PRO A 46 -19.61 -36.74 29.54
N ASP A 47 -20.85 -36.26 29.64
CA ASP A 47 -21.97 -36.61 28.76
C ASP A 47 -21.97 -35.86 27.42
N TYR A 48 -20.94 -35.05 27.15
CA TYR A 48 -20.81 -34.28 25.92
C TYR A 48 -19.58 -34.72 25.11
N HIS A 49 -19.72 -34.66 23.79
CA HIS A 49 -18.60 -34.63 22.87
C HIS A 49 -18.01 -33.22 22.84
N VAL A 50 -16.68 -33.11 22.94
CA VAL A 50 -15.95 -31.84 22.90
C VAL A 50 -15.03 -31.84 21.69
N THR A 51 -15.28 -30.92 20.76
CA THR A 51 -14.48 -30.70 19.55
C THR A 51 -13.79 -29.34 19.62
N GLU A 52 -12.48 -29.32 19.44
CA GLU A 52 -11.67 -28.10 19.39
C GLU A 52 -11.58 -27.54 17.97
N VAL A 53 -11.68 -26.21 17.85
CA VAL A 53 -11.64 -25.52 16.56
C VAL A 53 -10.87 -24.20 16.72
N ASP A 54 -10.04 -23.87 15.73
CA ASP A 54 -9.27 -22.63 15.66
C ASP A 54 -10.13 -21.51 15.05
N GLU A 55 -10.31 -20.40 15.78
CA GLU A 55 -11.14 -19.25 15.36
C GLU A 55 -10.65 -18.66 14.03
N PHE A 56 -9.33 -18.64 13.79
CA PHE A 56 -8.78 -18.09 12.54
C PHE A 56 -9.15 -18.94 11.31
N LYS A 57 -9.36 -20.24 11.50
CA LYS A 57 -9.72 -21.15 10.40
C LYS A 57 -11.23 -21.22 10.22
N ILE A 58 -11.97 -21.16 11.31
CA ILE A 58 -13.42 -21.32 11.33
C ILE A 58 -13.99 -20.33 12.35
N SER A 59 -14.50 -19.21 11.84
CA SER A 59 -15.06 -18.19 12.72
C SER A 59 -16.53 -18.40 12.98
N LEU A 60 -16.85 -19.03 14.11
CA LEU A 60 -18.23 -19.23 14.55
C LEU A 60 -18.91 -17.91 14.94
N ARG A 61 -18.12 -16.92 15.41
CA ARG A 61 -18.61 -15.59 15.76
C ARG A 61 -19.02 -14.80 14.52
N GLU A 62 -18.17 -14.72 13.50
CA GLU A 62 -18.51 -14.07 12.23
C GLU A 62 -19.68 -14.78 11.54
N PHE A 63 -19.69 -16.12 11.54
CA PHE A 63 -20.77 -16.91 10.95
C PHE A 63 -22.13 -16.59 11.60
N ALA A 64 -22.17 -16.49 12.93
CA ALA A 64 -23.39 -16.10 13.65
C ALA A 64 -23.75 -14.62 13.46
N ALA A 65 -22.76 -13.72 13.42
CA ALA A 65 -22.98 -12.29 13.17
C ALA A 65 -23.53 -12.01 11.76
N ALA A 66 -23.32 -12.92 10.81
CA ALA A 66 -23.90 -12.90 9.47
C ALA A 66 -25.26 -13.63 9.38
N ASP A 67 -25.95 -13.77 10.53
CA ASP A 67 -27.26 -14.41 10.68
C ASP A 67 -27.33 -15.87 10.18
N GLN A 68 -26.19 -16.54 10.00
CA GLN A 68 -26.16 -17.96 9.60
C GLN A 68 -26.42 -18.89 10.79
N ALA A 69 -26.23 -18.40 12.01
CA ALA A 69 -26.45 -19.09 13.27
C ALA A 69 -26.82 -18.08 14.37
N SER A 70 -27.37 -18.56 15.48
CA SER A 70 -27.56 -17.73 16.68
C SER A 70 -26.43 -17.99 17.67
N LEU A 71 -25.79 -16.91 18.14
CA LEU A 71 -24.77 -16.93 19.19
C LEU A 71 -25.23 -16.03 20.33
N VAL A 72 -25.44 -16.60 21.51
CA VAL A 72 -25.89 -15.87 22.70
C VAL A 72 -24.89 -16.09 23.83
N LEU A 73 -24.32 -15.00 24.34
CA LEU A 73 -23.42 -15.05 25.50
C LEU A 73 -24.17 -15.55 26.73
N ASP A 74 -23.57 -16.48 27.45
CA ASP A 74 -24.02 -16.87 28.77
C ASP A 74 -23.59 -15.79 29.78
N THR A 75 -24.56 -14.98 30.21
CA THR A 75 -24.34 -13.89 31.17
C THR A 75 -24.66 -14.29 32.60
N GLU A 76 -25.10 -15.54 32.84
CA GLU A 76 -25.41 -16.00 34.19
C GLU A 76 -24.13 -16.04 35.06
N ASP A 77 -24.25 -15.57 36.29
CA ASP A 77 -23.19 -15.51 37.30
C ASP A 77 -21.90 -14.74 36.89
N GLU A 78 -21.95 -13.98 35.79
CA GLU A 78 -20.83 -13.19 35.24
C GLU A 78 -19.54 -14.02 35.04
N ILE A 79 -19.69 -15.30 34.68
CA ILE A 79 -18.58 -16.25 34.49
C ILE A 79 -18.00 -16.10 33.07
N PHE A 80 -17.48 -14.91 32.78
CA PHE A 80 -16.72 -14.62 31.57
C PHE A 80 -15.62 -13.62 31.86
N TYR A 81 -14.59 -13.60 31.00
CA TYR A 81 -13.58 -12.55 30.98
C TYR A 81 -13.63 -11.85 29.63
N ALA A 82 -13.97 -10.57 29.64
CA ALA A 82 -13.94 -9.71 28.46
C ALA A 82 -13.37 -8.33 28.78
N THR A 83 -12.66 -7.75 27.82
CA THR A 83 -12.39 -6.31 27.80
C THR A 83 -13.48 -5.67 26.95
N ARG A 84 -14.13 -4.62 27.48
CA ARG A 84 -15.09 -3.85 26.69
C ARG A 84 -14.36 -2.73 25.98
N GLU A 85 -14.27 -2.84 24.67
CA GLU A 85 -13.58 -1.91 23.79
C GLU A 85 -14.56 -0.95 23.12
N TRP A 86 -14.13 0.30 23.00
CA TRP A 86 -14.84 1.31 22.24
C TRP A 86 -14.14 1.50 20.89
N HIS A 87 -14.91 1.38 19.82
CA HIS A 87 -14.46 1.65 18.46
C HIS A 87 -15.13 2.91 17.93
N ALA A 88 -14.32 3.83 17.43
CA ALA A 88 -14.83 5.02 16.75
C ALA A 88 -15.53 4.61 15.44
N VAL A 89 -16.59 5.34 15.09
CA VAL A 89 -17.25 5.22 13.78
C VAL A 89 -16.83 6.41 12.95
N GLY A 90 -15.93 6.18 12.00
CA GLY A 90 -15.45 7.18 11.04
C GLY A 90 -14.51 8.25 11.61
N GLU A 91 -14.19 9.22 10.76
CA GLU A 91 -13.36 10.39 11.09
C GLU A 91 -14.16 11.70 10.94
N GLY A 92 -13.81 12.73 11.70
CA GLY A 92 -14.42 14.06 11.58
C GLY A 92 -15.88 14.13 12.03
N ILE A 93 -16.75 14.67 11.17
CA ILE A 93 -18.16 14.99 11.48
C ILE A 93 -18.98 13.73 11.87
N GLU A 94 -18.61 12.55 11.35
CA GLU A 94 -19.28 11.29 11.69
C GLU A 94 -19.12 10.92 13.17
N LYS A 95 -18.00 11.31 13.80
CA LYS A 95 -17.71 11.08 15.22
C LYS A 95 -18.61 11.92 16.15
N ASP A 96 -19.09 13.07 15.68
CA ASP A 96 -20.02 13.92 16.44
C ASP A 96 -21.46 13.38 16.38
N MET A 97 -21.79 12.64 15.31
CA MET A 97 -23.14 12.08 15.11
C MET A 97 -23.29 10.65 15.64
N ASN A 98 -22.20 9.88 15.71
CA ASN A 98 -22.23 8.51 16.21
C ASN A 98 -21.39 8.35 17.48
N PRO A 99 -21.96 7.81 18.57
CA PRO A 99 -21.25 7.59 19.83
C PRO A 99 -20.17 6.51 19.76
N GLY A 100 -19.93 5.90 18.60
CA GLY A 100 -19.08 4.73 18.40
C GLY A 100 -19.78 3.41 18.69
N ASP A 101 -19.05 2.31 18.49
CA ASP A 101 -19.52 0.96 18.77
C ASP A 101 -18.77 0.38 19.98
N LEU A 102 -19.49 -0.35 20.84
CA LEU A 102 -18.87 -1.12 21.91
C LEU A 102 -18.77 -2.58 21.48
N LYS A 103 -17.57 -3.15 21.56
CA LYS A 103 -17.32 -4.57 21.31
C LYS A 103 -16.65 -5.20 22.52
N ASP A 104 -16.99 -6.46 22.78
CA ASP A 104 -16.35 -7.24 23.82
C ASP A 104 -15.25 -8.12 23.21
N GLU A 105 -14.03 -7.93 23.70
CA GLU A 105 -12.88 -8.77 23.43
C GLU A 105 -12.77 -9.83 24.53
N PHE A 106 -13.21 -11.05 24.23
CA PHE A 106 -13.26 -12.14 25.21
C PHE A 106 -11.89 -12.82 25.38
N ARG A 107 -11.53 -13.09 26.62
CA ARG A 107 -10.45 -14.03 27.02
C ARG A 107 -11.00 -15.39 27.39
N PHE A 108 -12.19 -15.40 27.98
CA PHE A 108 -12.95 -16.60 28.30
C PHE A 108 -14.43 -16.26 28.17
N ALA A 109 -15.18 -17.07 27.44
CA ALA A 109 -16.62 -16.95 27.39
C ALA A 109 -17.28 -18.30 27.11
N ARG A 110 -18.53 -18.43 27.54
CA ARG A 110 -19.42 -19.52 27.19
C ARG A 110 -20.61 -18.96 26.42
N PHE A 111 -20.99 -19.63 25.35
CA PHE A 111 -22.09 -19.23 24.49
C PHE A 111 -23.05 -20.40 24.30
N GLN A 112 -24.33 -20.06 24.19
CA GLN A 112 -25.28 -20.91 23.49
C GLN A 112 -25.18 -20.64 22.00
N TYR A 113 -25.06 -21.72 21.22
CA TYR A 113 -24.95 -21.66 19.78
C TYR A 113 -26.08 -22.49 19.15
N ILE A 114 -26.88 -21.89 18.27
CA ILE A 114 -27.98 -22.58 17.60
C ILE A 114 -27.77 -22.50 16.09
N TRP A 115 -27.69 -23.67 15.45
CA TRP A 115 -27.52 -23.78 14.01
C TRP A 115 -28.30 -24.99 13.48
N SER A 116 -29.08 -24.80 12.42
CA SER A 116 -29.92 -25.84 11.81
C SER A 116 -30.79 -26.59 12.84
N ASP A 117 -31.48 -25.85 13.71
CA ASP A 117 -32.33 -26.35 14.81
C ASP A 117 -31.62 -27.22 15.86
N LYS A 118 -30.28 -27.27 15.83
CA LYS A 118 -29.45 -27.94 16.83
C LYS A 118 -28.82 -26.94 17.76
N GLU A 119 -28.79 -27.30 19.03
CA GLU A 119 -28.23 -26.50 20.10
C GLU A 119 -26.86 -27.06 20.52
N TYR A 120 -25.88 -26.19 20.60
CA TYR A 120 -24.52 -26.49 21.01
C TYR A 120 -24.12 -25.53 22.14
N MET A 121 -23.26 -26.02 23.03
CA MET A 121 -22.61 -25.17 24.02
C MET A 121 -21.18 -24.89 23.53
N VAL A 122 -20.83 -23.62 23.36
CA VAL A 122 -19.55 -23.23 22.77
C VAL A 122 -18.75 -22.44 23.79
N TYR A 123 -17.58 -22.95 24.12
CA TYR A 123 -16.60 -22.22 24.91
C TYR A 123 -15.63 -21.50 23.98
N TYR A 124 -15.23 -20.28 24.35
CA TYR A 124 -14.23 -19.48 23.65
C TYR A 124 -13.10 -19.11 24.60
N PHE A 125 -11.88 -19.41 24.18
CA PHE A 125 -10.66 -19.23 24.96
C PHE A 125 -9.66 -18.42 24.14
N THR A 126 -9.15 -17.33 24.71
CA THR A 126 -8.02 -16.58 24.16
C THR A 126 -6.85 -16.64 25.14
N TRP A 127 -5.67 -16.97 24.65
CA TRP A 127 -4.44 -16.85 25.42
C TRP A 127 -3.30 -16.38 24.54
N GLN A 128 -2.33 -15.70 25.14
CA GLN A 128 -1.15 -15.23 24.43
C GLN A 128 0.08 -16.02 24.86
N ASN A 129 0.83 -16.56 23.90
CA ASN A 129 2.15 -17.12 24.15
C ASN A 129 3.22 -16.04 23.93
N VAL A 130 4.42 -16.25 24.48
CA VAL A 130 5.49 -15.26 24.34
C VAL A 130 5.96 -15.25 22.89
N PHE A 131 5.99 -14.08 22.25
CA PHE A 131 6.37 -13.87 20.85
C PHE A 131 5.43 -14.49 19.79
N GLU A 132 4.21 -14.87 20.16
CA GLU A 132 3.19 -15.34 19.22
C GLU A 132 1.94 -14.45 19.30
N ALA A 133 1.20 -14.38 18.19
CA ALA A 133 -0.13 -13.77 18.19
C ALA A 133 -1.05 -14.49 19.21
N PRO A 134 -2.05 -13.79 19.78
CA PRO A 134 -3.04 -14.40 20.66
C PRO A 134 -3.70 -15.60 19.97
N THR A 135 -3.60 -16.78 20.58
CA THR A 135 -4.30 -17.98 20.12
C THR A 135 -5.75 -17.92 20.58
N GLN A 136 -6.68 -18.09 19.64
CA GLN A 136 -8.12 -18.03 19.86
C GLN A 136 -8.74 -19.37 19.46
N MET A 137 -9.42 -20.03 20.38
CA MET A 137 -10.00 -21.36 20.15
C MET A 137 -11.45 -21.43 20.60
N PHE A 138 -12.25 -22.15 19.83
CA PHE A 138 -13.54 -22.67 20.28
C PHE A 138 -13.46 -24.11 20.74
N TYR A 139 -14.27 -24.43 21.73
CA TYR A 139 -14.58 -25.80 22.12
C TYR A 139 -16.10 -26.00 22.01
N ILE A 140 -16.51 -26.79 21.02
CA ILE A 140 -17.91 -27.04 20.71
C ILE A 140 -18.35 -28.31 21.44
N LEU A 141 -19.39 -28.19 22.27
CA LEU A 141 -19.97 -29.27 23.04
C LEU A 141 -21.32 -29.68 22.45
N TYR A 142 -21.50 -30.99 22.25
CA TYR A 142 -22.77 -31.58 21.81
C TYR A 142 -23.08 -32.86 22.58
N PRO A 143 -24.33 -33.14 22.99
CA PRO A 143 -24.67 -34.31 23.81
C PRO A 143 -24.29 -35.65 23.18
N ARG A 144 -23.78 -36.59 23.98
CA ARG A 144 -23.48 -37.98 23.56
C ARG A 144 -24.73 -38.82 23.31
N ALA A 145 -25.82 -38.53 24.02
CA ALA A 145 -27.04 -39.34 23.96
C ALA A 145 -27.78 -39.26 22.62
N SER A 146 -27.51 -38.24 21.81
CA SER A 146 -28.18 -37.98 20.52
C SER A 146 -27.36 -38.43 19.30
N THR A 147 -26.14 -38.94 19.47
CA THR A 147 -25.17 -39.08 18.38
C THR A 147 -24.68 -40.50 18.13
N THR A 148 -24.73 -40.91 16.87
CA THR A 148 -23.97 -42.09 16.40
C THR A 148 -22.55 -41.61 16.16
N ILE A 149 -21.65 -41.86 17.11
CA ILE A 149 -20.24 -41.52 16.98
C ILE A 149 -19.70 -42.17 15.70
N THR A 150 -18.98 -41.41 14.86
CA THR A 150 -18.35 -41.98 13.68
C THR A 150 -17.33 -43.05 14.09
N SER A 151 -16.95 -43.95 13.18
CA SER A 151 -15.91 -44.95 13.45
C SER A 151 -14.57 -44.34 13.87
N SER A 152 -14.35 -43.05 13.57
CA SER A 152 -13.18 -42.26 13.96
C SER A 152 -13.35 -41.49 15.27
N GLY A 153 -14.49 -41.58 15.96
CA GLY A 153 -14.69 -40.96 17.28
C GLY A 153 -15.25 -39.53 17.26
N HIS A 154 -15.70 -39.05 16.10
CA HIS A 154 -16.20 -37.68 15.91
C HIS A 154 -17.73 -37.60 15.97
N CYS A 155 -18.23 -36.38 16.21
CA CYS A 155 -19.65 -36.04 16.29
C CYS A 155 -20.11 -35.51 14.92
N PRO A 156 -20.94 -36.25 14.15
CA PRO A 156 -21.38 -35.85 12.82
C PRO A 156 -22.06 -34.47 12.79
N GLU A 157 -22.79 -34.12 13.83
CA GLU A 157 -23.52 -32.86 13.97
C GLU A 157 -22.58 -31.68 14.17
N THR A 158 -21.49 -31.88 14.91
CA THR A 158 -20.45 -30.88 15.07
C THR A 158 -19.61 -30.76 13.80
N ASP A 159 -19.30 -31.87 13.13
CA ASP A 159 -18.58 -31.88 11.86
C ASP A 159 -19.36 -31.12 10.77
N ALA A 160 -20.69 -31.28 10.71
CA ALA A 160 -21.55 -30.54 9.80
C ALA A 160 -21.49 -29.02 10.03
N LEU A 161 -21.51 -28.59 11.31
CA LEU A 161 -21.37 -27.18 11.67
C LEU A 161 -19.99 -26.64 11.26
N ILE A 162 -18.93 -27.37 11.58
CA ILE A 162 -17.54 -27.02 11.24
C ILE A 162 -17.36 -26.88 9.72
N LEU A 163 -17.91 -27.80 8.94
CA LEU A 163 -17.84 -27.74 7.48
C LEU A 163 -18.63 -26.55 6.91
N ALA A 164 -19.81 -26.27 7.46
CA ALA A 164 -20.62 -25.12 7.03
C ALA A 164 -19.95 -23.79 7.38
N ALA A 165 -19.54 -23.61 8.64
CA ALA A 165 -18.86 -22.41 9.11
C ALA A 165 -17.50 -22.25 8.42
N GLY A 166 -16.72 -23.32 8.28
CA GLY A 166 -15.42 -23.26 7.60
C GLY A 166 -15.54 -22.91 6.12
N LYS A 167 -16.53 -23.47 5.41
CA LYS A 167 -16.84 -23.07 4.04
C LYS A 167 -17.18 -21.58 3.98
N TRP A 168 -18.01 -21.09 4.89
CA TRP A 168 -18.39 -19.68 4.94
C TRP A 168 -17.20 -18.77 5.28
N THR A 169 -16.38 -19.11 6.30
CA THR A 169 -15.19 -18.35 6.70
C THR A 169 -14.14 -18.28 5.58
N SER A 170 -14.06 -19.32 4.75
CA SER A 170 -13.16 -19.36 3.60
C SER A 170 -13.57 -18.41 2.47
N GLN A 171 -14.85 -18.00 2.43
CA GLN A 171 -15.38 -17.05 1.46
C GLN A 171 -15.15 -15.62 1.97
N LEU A 172 -14.94 -14.69 1.02
CA LEU A 172 -14.91 -13.26 1.30
C LEU A 172 -16.34 -12.70 1.29
N HIS A 173 -16.66 -11.85 2.28
CA HIS A 173 -17.99 -11.24 2.43
C HIS A 173 -17.87 -9.73 2.33
N ASP A 174 -17.68 -9.21 1.11
CA ASP A 174 -17.44 -7.79 0.82
C ASP A 174 -16.19 -7.24 1.55
N GLU A 175 -15.09 -7.99 1.40
CA GLU A 175 -13.84 -7.81 2.12
C GLU A 175 -12.63 -7.99 1.19
N ILE A 176 -11.52 -7.32 1.51
CA ILE A 176 -10.23 -7.53 0.87
C ILE A 176 -9.25 -8.02 1.92
N PHE A 177 -8.49 -9.08 1.63
CA PHE A 177 -7.38 -9.48 2.48
C PHE A 177 -6.22 -8.50 2.31
N VAL A 178 -5.77 -7.94 3.42
CA VAL A 178 -4.60 -7.07 3.53
C VAL A 178 -3.57 -7.78 4.38
N PHE A 179 -2.35 -7.92 3.86
CA PHE A 179 -1.22 -8.44 4.62
C PHE A 179 -0.42 -7.27 5.20
N ASP A 180 -0.34 -7.22 6.54
CA ASP A 180 0.39 -6.21 7.30
C ASP A 180 0.87 -6.83 8.63
N ASP A 181 2.04 -6.42 9.12
CA ASP A 181 2.69 -6.92 10.35
C ASP A 181 2.78 -8.47 10.46
N GLY A 182 2.95 -9.16 9.33
CA GLY A 182 3.10 -10.61 9.28
C GLY A 182 1.80 -11.43 9.26
N ASP A 183 0.63 -10.78 9.28
CA ASP A 183 -0.67 -11.44 9.32
C ASP A 183 -1.64 -10.96 8.23
N TRP A 184 -2.57 -11.84 7.85
CA TRP A 184 -3.67 -11.52 6.93
C TRP A 184 -4.89 -11.00 7.68
N VAL A 185 -5.30 -9.76 7.39
CA VAL A 185 -6.47 -9.12 7.96
C VAL A 185 -7.53 -8.87 6.88
N LYS A 186 -8.80 -9.12 7.18
CA LYS A 186 -9.92 -8.77 6.30
C LYS A 186 -10.27 -7.28 6.49
N SER A 187 -10.22 -6.49 5.41
CA SER A 187 -10.58 -5.07 5.42
C SER A 187 -11.86 -4.81 4.63
N LYS A 188 -12.94 -4.46 5.33
CA LYS A 188 -14.19 -3.96 4.73
C LYS A 188 -14.06 -2.54 4.23
N ASP A 189 -13.25 -1.71 4.90
CA ASP A 189 -13.08 -0.31 4.52
C ASP A 189 -12.31 -0.19 3.20
N LEU A 190 -11.28 -1.01 3.01
CA LEU A 190 -10.59 -1.09 1.72
C LEU A 190 -11.54 -1.59 0.63
N TYR A 191 -12.40 -2.58 0.93
CA TYR A 191 -13.38 -3.07 -0.04
C TYR A 191 -14.34 -1.98 -0.48
N LYS A 192 -14.93 -1.20 0.45
CA LYS A 192 -15.80 -0.05 0.12
C LYS A 192 -15.08 0.99 -0.73
N ALA A 193 -13.82 1.29 -0.41
CA ALA A 193 -13.01 2.23 -1.17
C ALA A 193 -12.72 1.73 -2.60
N VAL A 194 -12.53 0.42 -2.77
CA VAL A 194 -12.31 -0.21 -4.07
C VAL A 194 -13.61 -0.30 -4.87
N ALA A 195 -14.71 -0.74 -4.26
CA ALA A 195 -16.01 -0.90 -4.90
C ALA A 195 -16.60 0.42 -5.44
N SER A 196 -16.19 1.56 -4.87
CA SER A 196 -16.56 2.89 -5.39
C SER A 196 -15.67 3.39 -6.53
N SER A 197 -14.60 2.67 -6.88
CA SER A 197 -13.67 3.06 -7.95
C SER A 197 -14.16 2.55 -9.31
N SER A 198 -14.11 3.41 -10.33
CA SER A 198 -14.43 3.04 -11.72
C SER A 198 -13.25 3.26 -12.65
N TRP A 199 -13.17 2.46 -13.73
CA TRP A 199 -12.28 2.76 -14.84
C TRP A 199 -12.55 4.12 -15.47
N ASN A 200 -13.76 4.67 -15.37
CA ASN A 200 -14.07 6.01 -15.86
C ASN A 200 -13.28 7.11 -15.14
N ASP A 201 -12.89 6.87 -13.88
CA ASP A 201 -12.10 7.80 -13.07
C ASP A 201 -10.59 7.69 -13.36
N VAL A 202 -10.18 6.68 -14.15
CA VAL A 202 -8.78 6.45 -14.52
C VAL A 202 -8.50 7.09 -15.88
N ILE A 203 -7.70 8.15 -15.85
CA ILE A 203 -7.22 8.85 -17.04
C ILE A 203 -5.88 8.25 -17.45
N LEU A 204 -5.88 7.56 -18.59
CA LEU A 204 -4.73 6.95 -19.24
C LEU A 204 -4.99 6.98 -20.75
N SER A 205 -3.92 6.84 -21.55
CA SER A 205 -4.06 6.61 -23.00
C SER A 205 -5.07 5.48 -23.28
N PRO A 206 -6.00 5.65 -24.23
CA PRO A 206 -7.04 4.66 -24.53
C PRO A 206 -6.46 3.27 -24.83
N GLU A 207 -5.33 3.21 -25.53
CA GLU A 207 -4.64 1.99 -25.91
C GLU A 207 -4.05 1.27 -24.70
N THR A 208 -3.37 2.02 -23.81
CA THR A 208 -2.75 1.49 -22.60
C THR A 208 -3.82 0.95 -21.64
N LYS A 209 -4.88 1.74 -21.45
CA LYS A 209 -6.04 1.38 -20.62
C LYS A 209 -6.72 0.11 -21.13
N LYS A 210 -7.04 0.07 -22.43
CA LYS A 210 -7.66 -1.10 -23.07
C LYS A 210 -6.77 -2.33 -22.95
N SER A 211 -5.48 -2.21 -23.26
CA SER A 211 -4.55 -3.34 -23.19
C SER A 211 -4.41 -3.88 -21.78
N LEU A 212 -4.35 -3.03 -20.75
CA LEU A 212 -4.26 -3.45 -19.35
C LEU A 212 -5.53 -4.21 -18.90
N ILE A 213 -6.71 -3.69 -19.25
CA ILE A 213 -7.99 -4.35 -18.95
C ILE A 213 -8.07 -5.71 -19.65
N GLU A 214 -7.75 -5.77 -20.94
CA GLU A 214 -7.80 -7.00 -21.73
C GLU A 214 -6.79 -8.06 -21.26
N ASP A 215 -5.57 -7.66 -20.87
CA ASP A 215 -4.57 -8.58 -20.35
C ASP A 215 -5.01 -9.20 -19.02
N VAL A 216 -5.63 -8.42 -18.12
CA VAL A 216 -6.08 -8.91 -16.81
C VAL A 216 -7.37 -9.74 -16.93
N HIS A 217 -8.42 -9.20 -17.56
CA HIS A 217 -9.66 -9.96 -17.74
C HIS A 217 -9.44 -11.19 -18.61
N GLY A 218 -8.71 -11.05 -19.70
CA GLY A 218 -8.38 -12.15 -20.60
C GLY A 218 -7.55 -13.25 -19.93
N PHE A 219 -6.73 -12.95 -18.92
CA PHE A 219 -6.05 -13.99 -18.14
C PHE A 219 -7.05 -14.91 -17.42
N PHE A 220 -8.06 -14.33 -16.77
CA PHE A 220 -9.07 -15.10 -16.03
C PHE A 220 -10.06 -15.79 -16.98
N ASP A 221 -10.50 -15.10 -18.04
CA ASP A 221 -11.48 -15.62 -19.02
C ASP A 221 -10.95 -16.85 -19.78
N ASN A 222 -9.65 -16.92 -20.00
CA ASN A 222 -9.03 -17.92 -20.88
C ASN A 222 -8.43 -19.12 -20.13
N GLN A 223 -8.82 -19.40 -18.87
CA GLN A 223 -8.31 -20.53 -18.09
C GLN A 223 -8.28 -21.87 -18.88
N ALA A 224 -9.36 -22.18 -19.59
CA ALA A 224 -9.47 -23.40 -20.38
C ALA A 224 -8.44 -23.47 -21.53
N LEU A 225 -8.10 -22.33 -22.14
CA LEU A 225 -7.08 -22.26 -23.19
C LEU A 225 -5.68 -22.49 -22.62
N TYR A 226 -5.37 -21.94 -21.44
CA TYR A 226 -4.10 -22.22 -20.75
C TYR A 226 -3.93 -23.73 -20.54
N ALA A 227 -4.97 -24.40 -20.04
CA ALA A 227 -4.97 -25.84 -19.86
C ALA A 227 -4.81 -26.61 -21.20
N GLN A 228 -5.56 -26.20 -22.24
CA GLN A 228 -5.50 -26.82 -23.57
C GLN A 228 -4.10 -26.75 -24.19
N PHE A 229 -3.41 -25.62 -24.06
CA PHE A 229 -2.07 -25.42 -24.61
C PHE A 229 -0.95 -25.87 -23.66
N SER A 230 -1.28 -26.44 -22.48
CA SER A 230 -0.31 -26.83 -21.44
C SER A 230 0.62 -25.68 -21.04
N VAL A 231 0.07 -24.45 -21.00
CA VAL A 231 0.78 -23.25 -20.56
C VAL A 231 0.46 -23.02 -19.08
N PRO A 232 1.45 -22.73 -18.22
CA PRO A 232 1.20 -22.40 -16.81
C PRO A 232 0.21 -21.24 -16.69
N TRP A 233 -0.85 -21.42 -15.91
CA TRP A 233 -1.88 -20.39 -15.74
C TRP A 233 -1.47 -19.41 -14.65
N LYS A 234 -0.35 -18.71 -14.87
CA LYS A 234 0.16 -17.65 -13.99
C LYS A 234 0.64 -16.47 -14.83
N ARG A 235 0.50 -15.26 -14.29
CA ARG A 235 0.90 -14.02 -14.99
C ARG A 235 1.44 -12.99 -13.99
N GLY A 236 2.43 -12.20 -14.40
CA GLY A 236 2.90 -11.06 -13.62
C GLY A 236 2.93 -9.77 -14.43
N ILE A 237 2.34 -8.71 -13.88
CA ILE A 237 2.29 -7.38 -14.47
C ILE A 237 3.03 -6.40 -13.56
N ILE A 238 3.87 -5.54 -14.14
CA ILE A 238 4.46 -4.39 -13.44
C ILE A 238 3.85 -3.09 -13.97
N LEU A 239 3.32 -2.27 -13.07
CA LEU A 239 2.97 -0.87 -13.33
C LEU A 239 4.14 0.00 -12.85
N HIS A 240 4.87 0.64 -13.77
CA HIS A 240 6.04 1.43 -13.44
C HIS A 240 5.98 2.84 -14.02
N GLY A 241 6.74 3.77 -13.44
CA GLY A 241 6.92 5.12 -13.96
C GLY A 241 6.79 6.18 -12.88
N VAL A 242 6.71 7.44 -13.30
CA VAL A 242 6.82 8.61 -12.41
C VAL A 242 5.72 8.57 -11.33
N PRO A 243 6.03 8.91 -10.06
CA PRO A 243 5.03 8.96 -8.98
C PRO A 243 3.89 9.94 -9.31
N GLY A 244 2.71 9.65 -8.76
CA GLY A 244 1.55 10.55 -8.90
C GLY A 244 0.77 10.47 -10.21
N ASN A 245 1.04 9.49 -11.09
CA ASN A 245 0.37 9.35 -12.40
C ASN A 245 -0.67 8.21 -12.48
N GLY A 246 -1.29 7.83 -11.36
CA GLY A 246 -2.46 6.95 -11.38
C GLY A 246 -2.21 5.43 -11.33
N LYS A 247 -1.01 4.98 -10.93
CA LYS A 247 -0.71 3.54 -10.72
C LYS A 247 -1.67 2.88 -9.71
N THR A 248 -1.73 3.41 -8.49
CA THR A 248 -2.63 2.92 -7.41
C THR A 248 -4.11 3.04 -7.76
N VAL A 249 -4.52 4.12 -8.42
CA VAL A 249 -5.93 4.29 -8.84
C VAL A 249 -6.30 3.26 -9.91
N SER A 250 -5.37 2.91 -10.81
CA SER A 250 -5.57 1.84 -11.79
C SER A 250 -5.69 0.46 -11.13
N ILE A 251 -4.90 0.19 -10.08
CA ILE A 251 -5.01 -1.05 -9.29
C ILE A 251 -6.39 -1.13 -8.63
N LYS A 252 -6.87 -0.04 -8.01
CA LYS A 252 -8.21 0.00 -7.40
C LYS A 252 -9.32 -0.25 -8.44
N ALA A 253 -9.23 0.38 -9.61
CA ALA A 253 -10.19 0.16 -10.70
C ALA A 253 -10.16 -1.28 -11.22
N LEU A 254 -8.97 -1.89 -11.33
CA LEU A 254 -8.81 -3.30 -11.67
C LEU A 254 -9.50 -4.21 -10.65
N MET A 255 -9.20 -4.02 -9.37
CA MET A 255 -9.83 -4.79 -8.29
C MET A 255 -11.35 -4.68 -8.35
N SER A 256 -11.89 -3.45 -8.48
CA SER A 256 -13.33 -3.21 -8.61
C SER A 256 -13.93 -3.95 -9.81
N SER A 257 -13.32 -3.83 -10.99
CA SER A 257 -13.78 -4.51 -12.21
C SER A 257 -13.75 -6.04 -12.11
N LEU A 258 -12.83 -6.59 -11.30
CA LEU A 258 -12.75 -8.02 -11.01
C LEU A 258 -13.82 -8.49 -10.02
N TYR A 259 -14.22 -7.63 -9.08
CA TYR A 259 -15.34 -7.90 -8.18
C TYR A 259 -16.69 -7.88 -8.89
N GLU A 260 -16.87 -6.97 -9.86
CA GLU A 260 -18.10 -6.76 -10.64
C GLU A 260 -18.33 -7.79 -11.77
N ARG A 261 -17.43 -8.74 -11.94
CA ARG A 261 -17.53 -9.76 -13.00
C ARG A 261 -18.82 -10.56 -12.89
N SER A 262 -19.44 -10.82 -14.05
CA SER A 262 -20.75 -11.47 -14.15
C SER A 262 -20.73 -12.99 -13.96
N ASP A 263 -19.60 -13.65 -14.23
CA ASP A 263 -19.41 -15.09 -14.10
C ASP A 263 -19.14 -15.48 -12.65
N HIS A 264 -18.05 -14.97 -12.09
CA HIS A 264 -17.71 -15.06 -10.69
C HIS A 264 -16.76 -13.94 -10.31
N SER A 265 -16.90 -13.49 -9.06
CA SER A 265 -16.02 -12.51 -8.46
C SER A 265 -14.60 -13.09 -8.31
N ILE A 266 -13.57 -12.29 -8.60
CA ILE A 266 -12.17 -12.67 -8.39
C ILE A 266 -11.64 -11.95 -7.14
N PRO A 267 -11.25 -12.68 -6.09
CA PRO A 267 -10.73 -12.07 -4.88
C PRO A 267 -9.39 -11.39 -5.12
N SER A 268 -9.19 -10.25 -4.47
CA SER A 268 -7.93 -9.52 -4.45
C SER A 268 -7.23 -9.64 -3.10
N LEU A 269 -5.93 -9.87 -3.13
CA LEU A 269 -5.03 -9.94 -1.99
C LEU A 269 -4.06 -8.76 -2.07
N TYR A 270 -4.07 -7.89 -1.07
CA TYR A 270 -3.25 -6.68 -1.03
C TYR A 270 -2.12 -6.82 -0.02
N VAL A 271 -0.87 -6.72 -0.47
CA VAL A 271 0.31 -6.80 0.40
C VAL A 271 0.86 -5.41 0.63
N LYS A 272 0.85 -4.97 1.90
CA LYS A 272 1.35 -3.65 2.29
C LYS A 272 2.81 -3.68 2.73
N SER A 273 3.23 -4.73 3.44
CA SER A 273 4.61 -4.91 3.91
C SER A 273 4.96 -6.38 4.06
N PHE A 274 6.24 -6.74 3.97
CA PHE A 274 6.74 -8.05 4.40
C PHE A 274 7.23 -8.06 5.85
N GLU A 275 7.37 -6.88 6.45
CA GLU A 275 7.82 -6.71 7.84
C GLU A 275 6.86 -7.38 8.81
N THR A 276 7.44 -7.94 9.88
CA THR A 276 6.70 -8.64 10.92
C THR A 276 7.41 -8.48 12.25
N ASN A 277 6.65 -8.18 13.30
CA ASN A 277 7.18 -8.01 14.64
C ASN A 277 7.61 -9.33 15.31
N CYS A 278 7.07 -10.47 14.87
CA CYS A 278 7.19 -11.74 15.59
C CYS A 278 7.78 -12.88 14.74
N ASN A 279 7.77 -12.76 13.41
CA ASN A 279 8.28 -13.77 12.50
C ASN A 279 9.45 -13.22 11.67
N THR A 280 9.96 -14.02 10.74
CA THR A 280 10.90 -13.51 9.73
C THR A 280 10.18 -13.16 8.44
N GLU A 281 10.71 -12.21 7.68
CA GLU A 281 10.14 -11.82 6.38
C GLU A 281 10.08 -13.00 5.39
N GLN A 282 10.99 -13.99 5.51
CA GLN A 282 10.92 -15.21 4.70
C GLN A 282 9.66 -16.04 5.01
N TYR A 283 9.26 -16.11 6.28
CA TYR A 283 8.01 -16.75 6.68
C TYR A 283 6.81 -15.95 6.15
N ALA A 284 6.83 -14.62 6.26
CA ALA A 284 5.79 -13.75 5.76
C ALA A 284 5.56 -13.93 4.24
N ILE A 285 6.63 -13.90 3.44
CA ILE A 285 6.58 -14.14 1.99
C ILE A 285 5.94 -15.51 1.70
N ARG A 286 6.35 -16.56 2.40
CA ARG A 286 5.74 -17.89 2.23
C ARG A 286 4.25 -17.90 2.58
N ALA A 287 3.86 -17.28 3.69
CA ALA A 287 2.48 -17.19 4.13
C ALA A 287 1.60 -16.42 3.13
N ILE A 288 2.14 -15.37 2.51
CA ILE A 288 1.45 -14.61 1.46
C ILE A 288 1.10 -15.50 0.27
N PHE A 289 2.09 -16.22 -0.28
CA PHE A 289 1.87 -17.07 -1.44
C PHE A 289 1.02 -18.30 -1.12
N GLN A 290 1.13 -18.88 0.08
CA GLN A 290 0.24 -19.95 0.52
C GLN A 290 -1.22 -19.50 0.55
N ARG A 291 -1.49 -18.27 1.03
CA ARG A 291 -2.84 -17.69 0.98
C ARG A 291 -3.31 -17.49 -0.45
N ALA A 292 -2.46 -16.92 -1.32
CA ALA A 292 -2.77 -16.75 -2.74
C ALA A 292 -3.13 -18.07 -3.43
N ARG A 293 -2.34 -19.13 -3.21
CA ARG A 293 -2.64 -20.48 -3.74
C ARG A 293 -3.97 -21.02 -3.24
N SER A 294 -4.30 -20.81 -1.96
CA SER A 294 -5.59 -21.25 -1.39
C SER A 294 -6.80 -20.49 -1.92
N MET A 295 -6.58 -19.28 -2.44
CA MET A 295 -7.63 -18.39 -2.95
C MET A 295 -7.67 -18.31 -4.47
N ALA A 296 -6.82 -19.07 -5.17
CA ALA A 296 -6.80 -19.10 -6.63
C ALA A 296 -8.16 -19.55 -7.19
N PRO A 297 -8.69 -18.90 -8.25
CA PRO A 297 -8.07 -17.78 -8.97
C PRO A 297 -8.15 -16.45 -8.22
N CYS A 298 -7.04 -15.71 -8.16
CA CYS A 298 -6.97 -14.45 -7.42
C CYS A 298 -6.03 -13.42 -8.06
N LEU A 299 -6.23 -12.15 -7.70
CA LEU A 299 -5.33 -11.05 -7.97
C LEU A 299 -4.44 -10.80 -6.74
N LEU A 300 -3.11 -10.95 -6.86
CA LEU A 300 -2.15 -10.68 -5.80
C LEU A 300 -1.40 -9.37 -6.08
N ILE A 301 -1.49 -8.40 -5.17
CA ILE A 301 -1.03 -7.03 -5.36
C ILE A 301 0.14 -6.74 -4.44
N PHE A 302 1.23 -6.23 -5.01
CA PHE A 302 2.39 -5.69 -4.31
C PHE A 302 2.53 -4.22 -4.68
N GLU A 303 2.27 -3.31 -3.75
CA GLU A 303 2.56 -1.89 -3.98
C GLU A 303 3.99 -1.54 -3.58
N ASP A 304 4.63 -0.66 -4.35
CA ASP A 304 6.00 -0.20 -4.14
C ASP A 304 7.00 -1.36 -3.98
N LEU A 305 7.04 -2.22 -4.99
CA LEU A 305 7.85 -3.43 -5.01
C LEU A 305 9.35 -3.17 -4.77
N ASP A 306 9.84 -1.99 -5.16
CA ASP A 306 11.21 -1.53 -4.91
C ASP A 306 11.50 -1.23 -3.44
N SER A 307 10.47 -0.92 -2.65
CA SER A 307 10.57 -0.80 -1.20
C SER A 307 10.34 -2.15 -0.51
N LEU A 308 9.47 -2.99 -1.05
CA LEU A 308 9.15 -4.30 -0.48
C LEU A 308 10.30 -5.30 -0.60
N VAL A 309 11.01 -5.36 -1.74
CA VAL A 309 12.01 -6.41 -1.99
C VAL A 309 13.43 -5.88 -1.90
N HIS A 310 14.09 -6.11 -0.77
CA HIS A 310 15.53 -5.85 -0.59
C HIS A 310 16.39 -7.12 -0.77
N ASP A 311 17.70 -6.94 -0.79
CA ASP A 311 18.69 -7.95 -1.19
C ASP A 311 18.60 -9.26 -0.40
N ASP A 312 18.37 -9.17 0.92
CA ASP A 312 18.38 -10.34 1.83
C ASP A 312 17.17 -11.27 1.62
N ILE A 313 16.03 -10.74 1.21
CA ILE A 313 14.78 -11.50 1.03
C ILE A 313 14.46 -11.80 -0.43
N ARG A 314 15.16 -11.15 -1.37
CA ARG A 314 14.96 -11.26 -2.82
C ARG A 314 14.92 -12.71 -3.31
N SER A 315 15.85 -13.54 -2.86
CA SER A 315 15.91 -14.94 -3.27
C SER A 315 14.68 -15.74 -2.84
N TYR A 316 14.17 -15.48 -1.64
CA TYR A 316 12.96 -16.10 -1.11
C TYR A 316 11.72 -15.66 -1.89
N PHE A 317 11.58 -14.35 -2.15
CA PHE A 317 10.50 -13.81 -2.97
C PHE A 317 10.49 -14.43 -4.37
N LEU A 318 11.65 -14.48 -5.04
CA LEU A 318 11.78 -15.06 -6.38
C LEU A 318 11.46 -16.55 -6.43
N ASN A 319 11.79 -17.31 -5.38
CA ASN A 319 11.45 -18.73 -5.29
C ASN A 319 9.93 -18.94 -5.23
N GLU A 320 9.22 -18.10 -4.47
CA GLU A 320 7.75 -18.17 -4.40
C GLU A 320 7.08 -17.71 -5.71
N VAL A 321 7.61 -16.66 -6.38
CA VAL A 321 7.13 -16.21 -7.70
C VAL A 321 7.34 -17.26 -8.79
N ASP A 322 8.50 -17.92 -8.79
CA ASP A 322 8.80 -19.00 -9.75
C ASP A 322 7.88 -20.19 -9.52
N GLY A 323 7.47 -20.44 -8.26
CA GLY A 323 6.44 -21.42 -7.92
C GLY A 323 6.94 -22.85 -8.05
N LEU A 324 7.86 -23.27 -7.18
CA LEU A 324 8.15 -24.71 -6.98
C LEU A 324 6.87 -25.46 -6.55
N GLU A 325 5.98 -24.77 -5.83
CA GLU A 325 4.58 -25.14 -5.62
C GLU A 325 3.72 -24.46 -6.71
N SER A 326 2.71 -25.15 -7.27
CA SER A 326 1.94 -24.59 -8.42
C SER A 326 1.25 -23.26 -8.05
N ASN A 327 1.56 -22.21 -8.80
CA ASN A 327 0.93 -20.89 -8.73
C ASN A 327 -0.20 -20.72 -9.77
N ASP A 328 -0.84 -21.81 -10.19
CA ASP A 328 -1.93 -21.77 -11.15
C ASP A 328 -3.11 -20.92 -10.62
N GLY A 329 -3.65 -20.05 -11.48
CA GLY A 329 -4.74 -19.13 -11.17
C GLY A 329 -4.33 -17.82 -10.51
N ILE A 330 -3.03 -17.59 -10.26
CA ILE A 330 -2.54 -16.37 -9.62
C ILE A 330 -2.08 -15.37 -10.67
N LEU A 331 -2.70 -14.19 -10.70
CA LEU A 331 -2.19 -13.01 -11.41
C LEU A 331 -1.56 -12.05 -10.40
N MET A 332 -0.28 -11.75 -10.58
CA MET A 332 0.45 -10.79 -9.73
C MET A 332 0.50 -9.41 -10.39
N ILE A 333 0.25 -8.36 -9.62
CA ILE A 333 0.49 -6.97 -10.02
C ILE A 333 1.46 -6.33 -9.04
N GLY A 334 2.58 -5.84 -9.55
CA GLY A 334 3.54 -5.02 -8.80
C GLY A 334 3.47 -3.57 -9.26
N SER A 335 3.44 -2.60 -8.34
CA SER A 335 3.71 -1.20 -8.67
C SER A 335 5.15 -0.82 -8.30
N THR A 336 5.77 0.10 -9.03
CA THR A 336 7.08 0.67 -8.67
C THR A 336 7.25 2.06 -9.27
N ASN A 337 8.02 2.91 -8.60
CA ASN A 337 8.43 4.20 -9.16
C ASN A 337 9.74 4.09 -9.95
N HIS A 338 10.56 3.07 -9.66
CA HIS A 338 11.91 2.92 -10.20
C HIS A 338 12.14 1.50 -10.73
N LEU A 339 11.73 1.26 -11.99
CA LEU A 339 11.93 -0.04 -12.65
C LEU A 339 13.42 -0.44 -12.72
N ASP A 340 14.31 0.55 -12.78
CA ASP A 340 15.77 0.41 -12.81
C ASP A 340 16.37 -0.03 -11.47
N LYS A 341 15.73 0.30 -10.34
CA LYS A 341 16.12 -0.16 -9.00
C LYS A 341 15.70 -1.60 -8.72
N LEU A 342 14.68 -2.10 -9.44
CA LEU A 342 14.26 -3.49 -9.31
C LEU A 342 15.34 -4.45 -9.81
N ASP A 343 15.50 -5.57 -9.09
CA ASP A 343 16.42 -6.63 -9.48
C ASP A 343 16.16 -7.09 -10.94
N PRO A 344 17.20 -7.27 -11.76
CA PRO A 344 17.05 -7.73 -13.14
C PRO A 344 16.31 -9.06 -13.27
N ALA A 345 16.37 -9.94 -12.27
CA ALA A 345 15.65 -11.20 -12.27
C ALA A 345 14.14 -11.00 -11.98
N ILE A 346 13.72 -9.92 -11.33
CA ILE A 346 12.30 -9.52 -11.23
C ILE A 346 11.89 -8.80 -12.53
N ALA A 347 12.66 -7.78 -12.93
CA ALA A 347 12.27 -6.88 -14.00
C ALA A 347 12.45 -7.47 -15.41
N LYS A 348 13.51 -8.24 -15.68
CA LYS A 348 13.88 -8.65 -17.04
C LYS A 348 13.60 -10.11 -17.35
N ARG A 349 13.50 -10.98 -16.35
CA ARG A 349 13.33 -12.43 -16.57
C ARG A 349 11.88 -12.75 -16.99
N PRO A 350 11.68 -13.39 -18.16
CA PRO A 350 10.35 -13.85 -18.57
C PRO A 350 9.75 -14.84 -17.57
N SER A 351 8.42 -15.01 -17.58
CA SER A 351 7.62 -15.91 -16.72
C SER A 351 7.43 -15.50 -15.24
N ARG A 352 8.07 -14.40 -14.81
CA ARG A 352 7.82 -13.75 -13.52
C ARG A 352 6.87 -12.57 -13.73
N PHE A 353 7.42 -11.39 -13.98
CA PHE A 353 6.68 -10.19 -14.40
C PHE A 353 6.92 -9.93 -15.89
N ASP A 354 6.14 -10.65 -16.70
CA ASP A 354 6.28 -10.72 -18.15
C ASP A 354 5.61 -9.54 -18.89
N ARG A 355 4.64 -8.86 -18.26
CA ARG A 355 4.00 -7.64 -18.80
C ARG A 355 4.40 -6.39 -18.02
N LYS A 356 4.54 -5.26 -18.73
CA LYS A 356 4.93 -3.98 -18.13
C LYS A 356 4.13 -2.84 -18.75
N TYR A 357 3.60 -1.98 -17.90
CA TYR A 357 2.88 -0.78 -18.30
C TYR A 357 3.61 0.44 -17.74
N HIS A 358 4.00 1.34 -18.64
CA HIS A 358 4.73 2.56 -18.29
C HIS A 358 3.77 3.73 -18.13
N PHE A 359 3.62 4.20 -16.89
CA PHE A 359 2.87 5.38 -16.50
C PHE A 359 3.78 6.60 -16.60
N LYS A 360 3.65 7.32 -17.72
CA LYS A 360 4.44 8.51 -18.03
C LYS A 360 3.81 9.77 -17.41
N ILE A 361 4.53 10.88 -17.49
CA ILE A 361 3.94 12.21 -17.31
C ILE A 361 2.81 12.38 -18.35
N PRO A 362 1.63 12.88 -17.97
CA PRO A 362 0.48 12.94 -18.85
C PRO A 362 0.73 13.82 -20.07
N GLY A 363 0.37 13.32 -21.24
CA GLY A 363 0.37 14.07 -22.49
C GLY A 363 -0.75 15.12 -22.56
N PRO A 364 -0.79 15.95 -23.61
CA PRO A 364 -1.80 17.02 -23.74
C PRO A 364 -3.24 16.53 -23.61
N GLU A 365 -3.60 15.42 -24.28
CA GLU A 365 -4.94 14.83 -24.23
C GLU A 365 -5.30 14.30 -22.83
N GLU A 366 -4.33 13.70 -22.13
CA GLU A 366 -4.53 13.20 -20.77
C GLU A 366 -4.72 14.35 -19.76
N ARG A 367 -3.94 15.43 -19.90
CA ARG A 367 -4.11 16.64 -19.09
C ARG A 367 -5.45 17.32 -19.36
N LYS A 368 -5.87 17.36 -20.63
CA LYS A 368 -7.21 17.84 -21.00
C LYS A 368 -8.31 17.01 -20.33
N GLY A 369 -8.24 15.68 -20.43
CA GLY A 369 -9.17 14.79 -19.73
C GLY A 369 -9.19 14.99 -18.22
N TYR A 370 -8.04 15.29 -17.61
CA TYR A 370 -7.95 15.61 -16.17
C TYR A 370 -8.60 16.94 -15.82
N ALA A 371 -8.43 17.96 -16.65
CA ALA A 371 -9.12 19.24 -16.49
C ALA A 371 -10.64 19.09 -16.70
N GLU A 372 -11.09 18.25 -17.64
CA GLU A 372 -12.51 17.92 -17.84
C GLU A 372 -13.11 17.21 -16.62
N TYR A 373 -12.37 16.29 -16.01
CA TYR A 373 -12.77 15.64 -14.76
C TYR A 373 -13.02 16.66 -13.64
N TRP A 374 -12.12 17.62 -13.45
CA TRP A 374 -12.31 18.70 -12.47
C TRP A 374 -13.45 19.64 -12.85
N ARG A 375 -13.61 19.95 -14.14
CA ARG A 375 -14.74 20.73 -14.64
C ARG A 375 -16.06 20.04 -14.30
N ALA A 376 -16.23 18.75 -14.57
CA ALA A 376 -17.45 18.01 -14.24
C ALA A 376 -17.79 18.05 -12.74
N LYS A 377 -16.76 18.06 -11.87
CA LYS A 377 -16.90 18.19 -10.42
C LYS A 377 -17.34 19.60 -9.99
N LEU A 378 -16.88 20.64 -10.70
CA LEU A 378 -17.08 22.04 -10.33
C LEU A 378 -18.27 22.71 -11.02
N VAL A 379 -18.73 22.22 -12.18
CA VAL A 379 -19.85 22.82 -12.96
C VAL A 379 -21.17 22.84 -12.16
N LYS A 380 -21.32 22.02 -11.13
CA LYS A 380 -22.46 22.06 -10.22
C LYS A 380 -22.43 23.25 -9.24
N ASN A 381 -21.33 23.98 -9.18
CA ASN A 381 -21.14 25.12 -8.30
C ASN A 381 -21.47 26.41 -9.06
N GLU A 382 -22.46 27.16 -8.60
CA GLU A 382 -22.86 28.45 -9.22
C GLU A 382 -21.81 29.55 -9.05
N VAL A 383 -20.82 29.35 -8.17
CA VAL A 383 -19.79 30.35 -7.83
C VAL A 383 -18.57 30.28 -8.76
N VAL A 384 -18.28 29.12 -9.35
CA VAL A 384 -17.05 28.90 -10.13
C VAL A 384 -17.39 28.69 -11.60
N ASP A 385 -17.09 29.69 -12.43
CA ASP A 385 -17.22 29.58 -13.88
C ASP A 385 -16.02 28.83 -14.48
N PHE A 386 -16.25 27.62 -15.01
CA PHE A 386 -15.25 26.80 -15.71
C PHE A 386 -15.71 26.47 -17.15
N PRO A 387 -15.51 27.39 -18.11
CA PRO A 387 -15.82 27.18 -19.52
C PRO A 387 -14.99 26.06 -20.16
N ASP A 388 -15.53 25.45 -21.22
CA ASP A 388 -14.85 24.37 -21.97
C ASP A 388 -13.51 24.84 -22.58
N GLU A 389 -13.45 26.10 -23.02
CA GLU A 389 -12.25 26.71 -23.57
C GLU A 389 -11.10 26.81 -22.55
N VAL A 390 -11.42 26.96 -21.26
CA VAL A 390 -10.42 27.02 -20.18
C VAL A 390 -9.76 25.65 -19.98
N VAL A 391 -10.45 24.55 -20.25
CA VAL A 391 -9.89 23.19 -20.15
C VAL A 391 -8.66 23.04 -21.06
N GLY A 392 -8.77 23.51 -22.31
CA GLY A 392 -7.67 23.47 -23.27
C GLY A 392 -6.48 24.31 -22.81
N LEU A 393 -6.74 25.54 -22.33
CA LEU A 393 -5.70 26.43 -21.80
C LEU A 393 -4.98 25.82 -20.60
N VAL A 394 -5.71 25.20 -19.66
CA VAL A 394 -5.12 24.53 -18.50
C VAL A 394 -4.23 23.35 -18.95
N ALA A 395 -4.67 22.56 -19.92
CA ALA A 395 -3.87 21.44 -20.44
C ALA A 395 -2.57 21.89 -21.10
N GLU A 396 -2.55 23.06 -21.75
CA GLU A 396 -1.35 23.65 -22.32
C GLU A 396 -0.42 24.24 -21.26
N LEU A 397 -0.96 24.95 -20.27
CA LEU A 397 -0.18 25.59 -19.20
C LEU A 397 0.42 24.60 -18.20
N THR A 398 -0.13 23.39 -18.09
CA THR A 398 0.32 22.34 -17.15
C THR A 398 1.29 21.35 -17.79
N GLU A 399 2.01 21.75 -18.84
CA GLU A 399 3.03 20.93 -19.47
C GLU A 399 4.11 20.49 -18.45
N GLY A 400 4.36 19.18 -18.36
CA GLY A 400 5.31 18.60 -17.40
C GLY A 400 4.72 18.23 -16.04
N PHE A 401 3.48 18.61 -15.73
CA PHE A 401 2.86 18.27 -14.45
C PHE A 401 2.44 16.80 -14.40
N SER A 402 2.64 16.15 -13.26
CA SER A 402 1.98 14.87 -12.95
C SER A 402 0.52 15.08 -12.59
N PHE A 403 -0.31 14.03 -12.59
CA PHE A 403 -1.70 14.17 -12.10
C PHE A 403 -1.76 14.59 -10.64
N ALA A 404 -0.76 14.25 -9.82
CA ALA A 404 -0.67 14.73 -8.44
C ALA A 404 -0.45 16.26 -8.39
N TYR A 405 0.45 16.81 -9.20
CA TYR A 405 0.64 18.26 -9.31
C TYR A 405 -0.59 18.96 -9.88
N MET A 406 -1.26 18.38 -10.88
CA MET A 406 -2.52 18.94 -11.38
C MET A 406 -3.62 18.92 -10.31
N LYS A 407 -3.70 17.86 -9.50
CA LYS A 407 -4.63 17.79 -8.36
C LYS A 407 -4.35 18.94 -7.38
N GLU A 408 -3.09 19.13 -7.02
CA GLU A 408 -2.65 20.20 -6.12
C GLU A 408 -3.01 21.57 -6.68
N LEU A 409 -2.75 21.81 -7.97
CA LEU A 409 -3.10 23.05 -8.67
C LEU A 409 -4.59 23.38 -8.52
N PHE A 410 -5.49 22.43 -8.80
CA PHE A 410 -6.93 22.67 -8.67
C PHE A 410 -7.34 22.89 -7.21
N VAL A 411 -6.78 22.13 -6.27
CA VAL A 411 -7.10 22.28 -4.83
C VAL A 411 -6.65 23.63 -4.30
N MET A 412 -5.39 24.03 -4.56
CA MET A 412 -4.85 25.34 -4.17
C MET A 412 -5.65 26.48 -4.80
N SER A 413 -5.99 26.37 -6.08
CA SER A 413 -6.78 27.39 -6.77
C SER A 413 -8.16 27.58 -6.12
N LEU A 414 -8.85 26.49 -5.78
CA LEU A 414 -10.15 26.55 -5.10
C LEU A 414 -10.02 27.12 -3.68
N LEU A 415 -8.96 26.78 -2.95
CA LEU A 415 -8.72 27.34 -1.62
C LEU A 415 -8.44 28.84 -1.65
N CYS A 416 -7.71 29.33 -2.66
CA CYS A 416 -7.55 30.78 -2.88
C CYS A 416 -8.89 31.47 -3.12
N LEU A 417 -9.76 30.89 -3.94
CA LEU A 417 -11.12 31.42 -4.16
C LEU A 417 -11.95 31.46 -2.87
N VAL A 418 -11.89 30.40 -2.06
CA VAL A 418 -12.59 30.35 -0.76
C VAL A 418 -12.07 31.40 0.22
N ARG A 419 -10.77 31.70 0.20
CA ARG A 419 -10.14 32.73 1.03
C ARG A 419 -10.41 34.16 0.53
N GLY A 420 -11.09 34.32 -0.61
CA GLY A 420 -11.40 35.62 -1.19
C GLY A 420 -10.22 36.29 -1.88
N TRP A 421 -9.28 35.51 -2.42
CA TRP A 421 -8.10 36.05 -3.12
C TRP A 421 -8.51 37.08 -4.18
N THR A 422 -7.90 38.26 -4.09
CA THR A 422 -8.03 39.30 -5.10
C THR A 422 -6.71 39.46 -5.84
N PRO A 423 -6.72 39.66 -7.17
CA PRO A 423 -5.51 39.79 -7.97
C PRO A 423 -4.57 40.95 -7.60
N GLU A 424 -5.01 41.84 -6.71
CA GLU A 424 -4.32 43.05 -6.28
C GLU A 424 -3.34 42.79 -5.12
N GLU A 425 -3.46 41.67 -4.39
CA GLU A 425 -2.65 41.38 -3.19
C GLU A 425 -1.20 40.92 -3.49
N ASP A 426 -0.93 40.46 -4.72
CA ASP A 426 0.40 39.96 -5.12
C ASP A 426 1.16 40.90 -6.07
N GLY A 427 0.47 41.89 -6.66
CA GLY A 427 1.11 42.90 -7.53
C GLY A 427 2.02 43.88 -6.77
N GLU A 428 1.84 44.04 -5.45
CA GLU A 428 2.69 44.89 -4.61
C GLU A 428 4.00 44.19 -4.19
N LYS A 429 4.10 42.85 -4.30
CA LYS A 429 5.36 42.14 -4.00
C LYS A 429 6.31 42.04 -5.20
N GLU A 430 5.81 42.23 -6.41
CA GLU A 430 6.63 42.22 -7.62
C GLU A 430 7.33 43.58 -7.88
N SER A 431 6.78 44.71 -7.42
CA SER A 431 7.44 46.03 -7.57
C SER A 431 8.69 46.19 -6.69
N ASP A 432 8.77 45.49 -5.55
CA ASP A 432 9.89 45.61 -4.61
C ASP A 432 11.10 44.75 -4.99
N ALA A 433 10.95 43.82 -5.94
CA ALA A 433 12.03 42.92 -6.38
C ALA A 433 12.78 43.42 -7.62
N GLU A 434 12.19 44.33 -8.41
CA GLU A 434 12.84 44.93 -9.58
C GLU A 434 13.57 46.25 -9.27
N GLU A 435 13.21 46.98 -8.21
CA GLU A 435 13.89 48.25 -7.85
C GLU A 435 15.19 48.07 -7.03
N ASN A 436 15.56 46.85 -6.61
CA ASN A 436 16.75 46.61 -5.77
C ASN A 436 18.00 46.11 -6.53
N LYS A 437 18.09 46.34 -7.85
CA LYS A 437 19.29 45.98 -8.64
C LYS A 437 20.16 47.14 -9.12
N ASP A 438 19.75 48.39 -8.90
CA ASP A 438 20.46 49.58 -9.38
C ASP A 438 20.87 50.56 -8.26
N ALA A 439 21.44 50.06 -7.17
CA ALA A 439 22.01 50.91 -6.12
C ALA A 439 23.17 50.26 -5.37
N ASP A 440 24.29 49.99 -6.04
CA ASP A 440 25.61 50.04 -5.38
C ASP A 440 26.74 50.18 -6.42
N GLU A 441 26.84 51.37 -7.03
CA GLU A 441 28.06 51.80 -7.73
C GLU A 441 28.55 53.15 -7.15
N ASN A 442 29.80 53.12 -6.66
CA ASN A 442 30.74 54.22 -6.35
C ASN A 442 30.52 54.94 -5.00
N GLU A 443 31.54 55.24 -4.16
CA GLU A 443 33.01 55.14 -4.25
C GLU A 443 33.61 55.52 -2.87
N ASP A 444 34.94 55.41 -2.76
CA ASP A 444 35.90 55.93 -1.77
C ASP A 444 36.40 54.94 -0.68
N ASP A 445 37.71 54.72 -0.45
CA ASP A 445 38.83 55.66 -0.63
C ASP A 445 40.24 54.97 -0.59
N LYS A 446 41.14 55.44 -1.49
CA LYS A 446 42.62 55.68 -1.41
C LYS A 446 43.63 54.52 -1.15
N GLU A 447 44.53 54.21 -2.11
CA GLU A 447 45.87 54.81 -2.41
C GLU A 447 46.96 54.55 -1.32
N LYS A 448 48.25 54.22 -1.55
CA LYS A 448 49.17 54.13 -2.71
C LYS A 448 50.55 53.57 -2.23
N LYS A 449 51.35 53.02 -3.17
CA LYS A 449 52.84 53.03 -3.35
C LYS A 449 53.35 51.66 -3.85
N ASP A 450 53.72 51.50 -5.13
CA ASP A 450 55.01 51.82 -5.83
C ASP A 450 56.13 50.83 -5.39
N GLU A 451 56.97 50.17 -6.21
CA GLU A 451 57.35 50.16 -7.64
C GLU A 451 58.27 48.91 -7.89
N GLU A 452 58.23 48.35 -9.11
CA GLU A 452 59.31 47.70 -9.94
C GLU A 452 60.19 46.53 -9.39
N GLU A 453 60.69 45.54 -10.17
CA GLU A 453 61.14 45.47 -11.57
C GLU A 453 61.29 43.97 -12.03
N ASP A 454 61.17 43.68 -13.35
CA ASP A 454 61.36 42.38 -14.05
C ASP A 454 62.86 42.06 -14.31
N PRO A 455 63.28 40.81 -14.66
CA PRO A 455 63.49 40.53 -16.10
C PRO A 455 63.33 39.06 -16.57
N GLU A 456 62.61 38.89 -17.68
CA GLU A 456 63.08 38.31 -18.97
C GLU A 456 63.42 36.79 -19.12
N LYS A 457 63.02 36.23 -20.29
CA LYS A 457 63.53 35.04 -21.07
C LYS A 457 62.69 33.76 -21.03
N CYS A 458 62.58 32.94 -22.08
CA CYS A 458 62.86 32.98 -23.52
C CYS A 458 62.28 31.68 -24.12
N SER A 459 61.79 31.70 -25.35
CA SER A 459 61.25 30.56 -26.11
C SER A 459 62.36 29.72 -26.79
N CYS A 460 62.51 28.43 -26.43
CA CYS A 460 63.14 27.42 -27.31
C CYS A 460 62.96 25.97 -26.81
N LYS A 461 62.43 25.08 -27.66
CA LYS A 461 62.52 23.61 -27.50
C LYS A 461 63.81 23.11 -28.18
N PRO A 462 64.60 22.20 -27.57
CA PRO A 462 65.90 21.78 -28.10
C PRO A 462 65.77 20.84 -29.32
N ARG A 463 66.65 21.03 -30.31
CA ARG A 463 66.85 20.17 -31.48
C ARG A 463 68.22 19.48 -31.40
N CYS A 464 68.35 18.29 -31.98
CA CYS A 464 69.63 17.56 -32.00
C CYS A 464 70.64 18.19 -32.98
N GLY A 465 71.81 18.60 -32.48
CA GLY A 465 72.83 19.38 -33.20
C GLY A 465 73.65 18.65 -34.27
N THR A 466 73.22 17.49 -34.77
CA THR A 466 73.92 16.79 -35.87
C THR A 466 73.00 16.37 -37.01
N CYS A 467 71.68 16.39 -36.82
CA CYS A 467 70.71 16.01 -37.86
C CYS A 467 69.41 16.84 -37.85
N ASP A 468 69.36 17.91 -37.05
CA ASP A 468 68.32 18.96 -37.01
C ASP A 468 66.86 18.45 -36.96
N LYS A 469 66.64 17.31 -36.28
CA LYS A 469 65.32 16.76 -35.95
C LYS A 469 65.00 16.90 -34.46
N LEU A 470 63.71 16.99 -34.16
CA LEU A 470 63.13 17.08 -32.81
C LEU A 470 63.21 15.71 -32.10
N LEU A 471 63.59 15.70 -30.82
CA LEU A 471 63.63 14.49 -29.99
C LEU A 471 62.21 14.09 -29.55
N PRO A 472 61.81 12.81 -29.61
CA PRO A 472 60.50 12.36 -29.14
C PRO A 472 60.49 12.21 -27.60
N THR A 473 59.47 12.77 -26.95
CA THR A 473 59.11 12.43 -25.56
C THR A 473 58.01 11.39 -25.58
N ALA A 474 58.21 10.32 -24.82
CA ALA A 474 57.27 9.22 -24.60
C ALA A 474 56.01 9.74 -23.91
N ASP A 475 54.84 9.41 -24.47
CA ASP A 475 53.56 9.17 -23.76
C ASP A 475 52.50 8.85 -24.82
N GLY A 476 52.63 7.66 -25.42
CA GLY A 476 51.61 7.08 -26.29
C GLY A 476 50.91 5.95 -25.57
N GLU A 477 50.03 6.26 -24.61
CA GLU A 477 49.05 5.30 -24.05
C GLU A 477 47.93 5.94 -23.18
N ALA A 478 47.69 7.26 -23.29
CA ALA A 478 46.68 7.96 -22.47
C ALA A 478 45.60 8.71 -23.27
N GLU A 479 45.51 8.55 -24.60
CA GLU A 479 44.54 9.27 -25.45
C GLU A 479 43.35 8.42 -25.95
N LYS A 480 43.22 7.17 -25.51
CA LYS A 480 42.05 6.32 -25.86
C LYS A 480 41.03 6.09 -24.75
N LYS A 481 41.26 6.61 -23.53
CA LYS A 481 40.26 6.57 -22.44
C LYS A 481 39.56 7.91 -22.17
N ALA A 482 40.08 9.03 -22.67
CA ALA A 482 39.49 10.35 -22.46
C ALA A 482 38.41 10.75 -23.48
N ASN A 483 38.16 9.93 -24.50
CA ASN A 483 37.20 10.23 -25.58
C ASN A 483 35.93 9.37 -25.56
N GLU A 484 35.86 8.29 -24.76
CA GLU A 484 34.62 7.53 -24.53
C GLU A 484 33.86 8.02 -23.27
N GLU A 485 34.53 8.65 -22.31
CA GLU A 485 33.90 9.29 -21.14
C GLU A 485 33.35 10.71 -21.42
N LYS A 486 33.61 11.29 -22.60
CA LYS A 486 33.11 12.63 -22.99
C LYS A 486 31.87 12.62 -23.90
N GLU A 487 31.38 11.45 -24.30
CA GLU A 487 30.12 11.29 -25.03
C GLU A 487 28.95 10.80 -24.15
N SER A 488 29.21 10.28 -22.94
CA SER A 488 28.15 9.87 -21.99
C SER A 488 27.71 10.95 -20.99
N ASP A 489 28.48 12.06 -20.87
CA ASP A 489 28.22 13.15 -19.91
C ASP A 489 27.60 14.42 -20.55
N LYS A 490 27.05 14.30 -21.77
CA LYS A 490 26.40 15.43 -22.49
C LYS A 490 24.87 15.39 -22.54
N GLU A 491 24.22 14.37 -21.96
CA GLU A 491 22.75 14.27 -21.93
C GLU A 491 22.09 14.67 -20.60
N VAL A 492 22.83 15.24 -19.66
CA VAL A 492 22.25 15.87 -18.45
C VAL A 492 22.61 17.34 -18.43
N LYS A 493 21.89 18.14 -19.24
CA LYS A 493 21.94 19.61 -19.17
C LYS A 493 20.52 20.18 -19.09
N GLU A 494 20.26 20.78 -17.92
CA GLU A 494 19.38 21.94 -17.71
C GLU A 494 17.98 21.88 -18.35
N ASN A 495 17.05 21.18 -17.70
CA ASN A 495 15.63 21.51 -17.86
C ASN A 495 15.32 22.72 -16.96
N LYS A 496 15.58 23.94 -17.45
CA LYS A 496 14.79 25.10 -17.02
C LYS A 496 13.41 24.93 -17.67
N LEU A 497 12.38 24.60 -16.89
CA LEU A 497 11.00 24.55 -17.37
C LEU A 497 10.59 25.98 -17.77
N VAL A 498 10.75 26.33 -19.05
CA VAL A 498 10.29 27.61 -19.58
C VAL A 498 8.76 27.58 -19.64
N LEU A 499 8.11 28.39 -18.80
CA LEU A 499 6.66 28.59 -18.84
C LEU A 499 6.24 29.00 -20.27
N LYS A 500 5.46 28.15 -20.92
CA LYS A 500 4.94 28.42 -22.25
C LYS A 500 3.97 29.60 -22.18
N GLN A 501 4.25 30.67 -22.91
CA GLN A 501 3.32 31.79 -23.03
C GLN A 501 2.13 31.36 -23.90
N VAL A 502 1.00 31.06 -23.26
CA VAL A 502 -0.25 30.70 -23.94
C VAL A 502 -1.09 31.97 -24.12
N GLU A 503 -1.53 32.24 -25.35
CA GLU A 503 -2.42 33.37 -25.65
C GLU A 503 -3.82 33.13 -25.09
N VAL A 504 -4.23 33.92 -24.09
CA VAL A 504 -5.58 33.84 -23.51
C VAL A 504 -6.54 34.74 -24.27
N PRO A 505 -7.68 34.22 -24.79
CA PRO A 505 -8.71 35.03 -25.43
C PRO A 505 -9.22 36.17 -24.55
N GLU A 506 -9.51 37.35 -25.14
CA GLU A 506 -9.92 38.55 -24.40
C GLU A 506 -11.14 38.34 -23.49
N HIS A 507 -12.12 37.52 -23.90
CA HIS A 507 -13.30 37.25 -23.09
C HIS A 507 -13.02 36.35 -21.87
N LEU A 508 -11.92 35.61 -21.87
CA LEU A 508 -11.51 34.75 -20.75
C LEU A 508 -10.52 35.43 -19.79
N LYS A 509 -9.94 36.58 -20.14
CA LYS A 509 -9.02 37.32 -19.24
C LYS A 509 -9.68 37.75 -17.93
N GLY A 510 -11.00 37.94 -17.93
CA GLY A 510 -11.78 38.25 -16.73
C GLY A 510 -12.18 37.03 -15.89
N ASN A 511 -11.93 35.80 -16.35
CA ASN A 511 -12.31 34.60 -15.61
C ASN A 511 -11.42 34.43 -14.37
N LEU A 512 -12.04 34.51 -13.20
CA LEU A 512 -11.34 34.49 -11.90
C LEU A 512 -10.59 33.18 -11.67
N LEU A 513 -11.19 32.04 -12.03
CA LEU A 513 -10.56 30.72 -11.88
C LEU A 513 -9.29 30.62 -12.74
N LEU A 514 -9.33 31.05 -14.00
CA LEU A 514 -8.17 31.02 -14.88
C LEU A 514 -7.02 31.89 -14.35
N ARG A 515 -7.31 33.08 -13.81
CA ARG A 515 -6.29 33.95 -13.23
C ARG A 515 -5.62 33.33 -12.01
N VAL A 516 -6.40 32.72 -11.12
CA VAL A 516 -5.88 32.01 -9.95
C VAL A 516 -5.04 30.81 -10.39
N ILE A 517 -5.51 30.02 -11.35
CA ILE A 517 -4.76 28.88 -11.88
C ILE A 517 -3.43 29.34 -12.47
N GLN A 518 -3.41 30.40 -13.28
CA GLN A 518 -2.16 30.94 -13.84
C GLN A 518 -1.17 31.37 -12.76
N HIS A 519 -1.64 32.01 -11.69
CA HIS A 519 -0.80 32.36 -10.55
C HIS A 519 -0.25 31.09 -9.87
N GLN A 520 -1.12 30.12 -9.54
CA GLN A 520 -0.72 28.88 -8.86
C GLN A 520 0.22 28.00 -9.69
N ILE A 521 0.08 28.00 -11.02
CA ILE A 521 1.03 27.32 -11.92
C ILE A 521 2.44 27.89 -11.76
N ARG A 522 2.59 29.23 -11.67
CA ARG A 522 3.91 29.86 -11.46
C ARG A 522 4.52 29.46 -10.12
N VAL A 523 3.71 29.44 -9.07
CA VAL A 523 4.14 29.03 -7.72
C VAL A 523 4.62 27.58 -7.73
N LEU A 524 3.82 26.66 -8.27
CA LEU A 524 4.18 25.23 -8.34
C LEU A 524 5.42 24.97 -9.22
N HIS A 525 5.59 25.71 -10.33
CA HIS A 525 6.80 25.62 -11.13
C HIS A 525 8.05 26.07 -10.36
N ALA A 526 7.97 27.16 -9.59
CA ALA A 526 9.08 27.62 -8.76
C ALA A 526 9.46 26.60 -7.67
N GLU A 527 8.48 25.91 -7.09
CA GLU A 527 8.72 24.82 -6.13
C GLU A 527 9.37 23.60 -6.78
N MET A 528 8.93 23.23 -7.99
CA MET A 528 9.54 22.14 -8.76
C MET A 528 11.01 22.41 -9.08
N ASP A 529 11.36 23.64 -9.45
CA ASP A 529 12.73 24.03 -9.78
C ASP A 529 13.64 24.01 -8.53
N ASN A 530 13.14 24.46 -7.37
CA ASN A 530 13.90 24.47 -6.11
C ASN A 530 14.16 23.06 -5.54
N SER A 531 13.34 22.06 -5.85
CA SER A 531 13.50 20.68 -5.36
C SER A 531 14.73 19.94 -5.93
N THR A 532 15.36 20.48 -6.98
CA THR A 532 16.54 19.88 -7.61
C THR A 532 17.87 20.30 -6.99
N ASP A 533 17.89 21.33 -6.13
CA ASP A 533 19.13 21.91 -5.57
C ASP A 533 19.49 21.35 -4.18
N GLU A 534 18.59 20.62 -3.51
CA GLU A 534 18.85 20.03 -2.17
C GLU A 534 19.65 18.70 -2.20
N GLY A 535 20.07 18.24 -3.38
CA GLY A 535 20.78 16.95 -3.57
C GLY A 535 22.31 16.99 -3.55
N LYS A 536 22.94 18.16 -3.32
CA LYS A 536 24.41 18.31 -3.37
C LYS A 536 24.97 19.06 -2.16
N GLY A 537 24.78 18.51 -0.97
CA GLY A 537 25.28 19.18 0.22
C GLY A 537 25.38 18.34 1.49
N ASP A 538 25.55 17.01 1.43
CA ASP A 538 25.75 16.21 2.65
C ASP A 538 26.57 14.93 2.41
N GLU A 539 27.76 15.07 1.78
CA GLU A 539 28.77 14.00 1.78
C GLU A 539 30.19 14.54 1.98
N GLU A 540 30.44 15.40 2.98
CA GLU A 540 31.83 15.66 3.39
C GLU A 540 32.04 16.19 4.83
N GLU A 541 31.26 15.79 5.83
CA GLU A 541 31.61 16.02 7.25
C GLU A 541 31.43 14.77 8.14
N GLY A 542 31.82 13.61 7.63
CA GLY A 542 31.64 12.31 8.29
C GLY A 542 32.91 11.57 8.71
N SER A 543 34.10 12.18 8.77
CA SER A 543 35.30 11.44 9.20
C SER A 543 36.44 12.34 9.72
N LYS A 544 36.28 12.87 10.94
CA LYS A 544 37.39 13.28 11.82
C LYS A 544 36.87 13.77 13.19
N ARG A 545 36.45 12.86 14.07
CA ARG A 545 36.52 13.11 15.52
C ARG A 545 36.81 11.83 16.31
N ARG A 546 38.10 11.56 16.42
CA ARG A 546 38.71 10.60 17.36
C ARG A 546 38.31 10.91 18.81
N ARG A 547 37.92 9.85 19.51
CA ARG A 547 38.26 9.49 20.90
C ARG A 547 38.59 10.65 21.85
N ARG A 548 37.64 10.98 22.74
CA ARG A 548 37.96 11.33 24.13
C ARG A 548 36.96 10.66 25.07
N GLY A 549 37.45 9.67 25.82
CA GLY A 549 36.72 9.07 26.91
C GLY A 549 36.58 10.03 28.08
N ARG A 550 35.49 9.87 28.83
CA ARG A 550 35.39 10.20 30.25
C ARG A 550 34.34 9.26 30.85
N GLY A 551 34.80 8.41 31.76
CA GLY A 551 33.94 7.57 32.56
C GLY A 551 33.40 8.27 33.80
N ARG A 552 32.77 7.42 34.64
CA ARG A 552 32.21 7.60 35.99
C ARG A 552 30.78 8.16 36.02
N ARG A 553 29.85 7.61 36.80
CA ARG A 553 29.97 6.72 37.97
C ARG A 553 28.65 5.97 38.21
N TYR A 554 28.83 4.81 38.86
CA TYR A 554 27.90 3.91 39.56
C TYR A 554 26.58 4.49 40.06
#